data_AF-A0A3S9FH03-F1
#
_entry.id   AF-A0A3S9FH03-F1
#
_cell.length_a   1.000
_cell.length_b   1.000
_cell.length_c   1.000
_cell.angle_alpha   90.00
_cell.angle_beta   90.00
_cell.angle_gamma   90.00
#
_symmetry.space_group_name_H-M   'P 1'
#
loop_
_entity.id
_entity.type
_entity.pdbx_description
1 polymer ?
#
loop_
_entity_poly.entity_id
_entity_poly.type
_entity_poly.pdbx_seq_one_letter_code
_entity_poly.pdbx_strand_id
1 'polypeptide(L)'
;MGEVLVGAAIFACLAGASLVSLMVHERFPSHHLGDDTSAVVRLAANLFVVMSSLVLGLMINSAKNTFESINGNVHTFATDLILLDRTLRHYGPETDSARQSLTAYVQRVVDTSTADSNTTVVPSRLSELLLNQVGDILAGLAPTDAKQIAAQQAATQQLQKVIEQRWILAEQSEGAIPAPLIALLVAWLTLIFASFGFRAPRNATIVFTCLISGALVAAAIYLIIDMDSPFSGPIQVSPAPLQRALAELTQ
;
A
#
# COMPACT_ATOMS: atom_id res chain seq x y z
N MET A 1 4.50 1.47 -12.35
CA MET A 1 5.80 1.33 -13.07
C MET A 1 7.01 1.53 -12.17
N GLY A 2 6.97 2.42 -11.17
CA GLY A 2 8.10 2.63 -10.25
C GLY A 2 8.48 1.40 -9.41
N GLU A 3 7.50 0.68 -8.85
CA GLU A 3 7.75 -0.45 -7.93
C GLU A 3 8.49 -1.61 -8.60
N VAL A 4 8.09 -1.98 -9.83
CA VAL A 4 8.77 -3.02 -10.63
C VAL A 4 10.22 -2.62 -10.92
N LEU A 5 10.46 -1.33 -11.17
CA LEU A 5 11.79 -0.79 -11.43
C LEU A 5 12.67 -0.84 -10.16
N VAL A 6 12.07 -0.59 -8.99
CA VAL A 6 12.73 -0.76 -7.69
C VAL A 6 13.08 -2.23 -7.44
N GLY A 7 12.14 -3.16 -7.66
CA GLY A 7 12.40 -4.60 -7.54
C GLY A 7 13.53 -5.07 -8.47
N ALA A 8 13.52 -4.63 -9.73
CA ALA A 8 14.57 -4.94 -10.70
C ALA A 8 15.94 -4.33 -10.30
N ALA A 9 15.94 -3.11 -9.77
CA ALA A 9 17.16 -2.46 -9.28
C ALA A 9 17.74 -3.19 -8.06
N ILE A 10 16.90 -3.64 -7.12
CA ILE A 10 17.32 -4.44 -5.97
C ILE A 10 17.92 -5.76 -6.46
N PHE A 11 17.25 -6.46 -7.38
CA PHE A 11 17.78 -7.69 -7.97
C PHE A 11 19.15 -7.47 -8.62
N ALA A 12 19.27 -6.45 -9.47
CA ALA A 12 20.53 -6.11 -10.14
C ALA A 12 21.64 -5.77 -9.13
N CYS A 13 21.29 -5.10 -8.02
CA CYS A 13 22.24 -4.77 -6.96
C CYS A 13 22.72 -6.01 -6.21
N LEU A 14 21.82 -6.92 -5.82
CA LEU A 14 22.17 -8.16 -5.10
C LEU A 14 22.93 -9.15 -5.99
N ALA A 15 22.43 -9.40 -7.20
CA ALA A 15 23.09 -10.26 -8.17
C ALA A 15 24.44 -9.68 -8.59
N GLY A 16 24.50 -8.37 -8.86
CA GLY A 16 25.72 -7.65 -9.21
C GLY A 16 26.77 -7.72 -8.11
N ALA A 17 26.40 -7.49 -6.85
CA ALA A 17 27.32 -7.57 -5.72
C ALA A 17 27.95 -8.97 -5.58
N SER A 18 27.15 -10.03 -5.74
CA SER A 18 27.63 -11.40 -5.70
C SER A 18 28.55 -11.73 -6.89
N LEU A 19 28.15 -11.37 -8.11
CA LEU A 19 28.92 -11.61 -9.33
C LEU A 19 30.24 -10.83 -9.36
N VAL A 20 30.22 -9.55 -8.94
CA VAL A 20 31.42 -8.73 -8.82
C VAL A 20 32.37 -9.33 -7.79
N SER A 21 31.86 -9.77 -6.64
CA SER A 21 32.69 -10.42 -5.62
C SER A 21 33.36 -11.70 -6.15
N LEU A 22 32.63 -12.53 -6.89
CA LEU A 22 33.18 -13.72 -7.58
C LEU A 22 34.22 -13.38 -8.66
N MET A 23 34.04 -12.25 -9.37
CA MET A 23 34.97 -11.78 -10.38
C MET A 23 36.26 -11.23 -9.75
N VAL A 24 36.13 -10.42 -8.70
CA VAL A 24 37.24 -9.76 -8.01
C VAL A 24 38.07 -10.76 -7.19
N HIS A 25 37.48 -11.89 -6.74
CA HIS A 25 38.20 -12.95 -6.03
C HIS A 25 39.49 -13.41 -6.75
N GLU A 26 39.50 -13.52 -8.08
CA GLU A 26 40.69 -13.92 -8.86
C GLU A 26 41.80 -12.86 -8.89
N ARG A 27 41.48 -11.60 -8.58
CA ARG A 27 42.42 -10.48 -8.62
C ARG A 27 43.04 -10.17 -7.26
N PHE A 28 42.61 -10.84 -6.18
CA PHE A 28 43.15 -10.61 -4.85
C PHE A 28 44.46 -11.40 -4.63
N PRO A 29 45.56 -10.74 -4.22
CA PRO A 29 46.77 -11.41 -3.78
C PRO A 29 46.49 -12.36 -2.61
N SER A 30 47.20 -13.48 -2.57
CA SER A 30 47.05 -14.58 -1.59
C SER A 30 47.13 -14.17 -0.11
N HIS A 31 47.61 -12.96 0.22
CA HIS A 31 47.69 -12.43 1.59
C HIS A 31 46.36 -11.91 2.17
N HIS A 32 45.36 -11.56 1.35
CA HIS A 32 44.03 -11.13 1.83
C HIS A 32 42.99 -12.27 1.85
N LEU A 33 43.34 -13.43 1.30
CA LEU A 33 42.50 -14.63 1.17
C LEU A 33 42.73 -15.64 2.31
N GLY A 34 43.49 -15.26 3.34
CA GLY A 34 43.73 -16.09 4.51
C GLY A 34 42.42 -16.49 5.20
N ASP A 35 42.35 -17.73 5.69
CA ASP A 35 41.18 -18.29 6.38
C ASP A 35 40.66 -17.35 7.49
N ASP A 36 41.56 -16.71 8.24
CA ASP A 36 41.23 -15.81 9.35
C ASP A 36 40.48 -14.54 8.90
N THR A 37 40.90 -13.90 7.80
CA THR A 37 40.21 -12.70 7.28
C THR A 37 38.81 -13.04 6.78
N SER A 38 38.67 -14.18 6.09
CA SER A 38 37.37 -14.66 5.61
C SER A 38 36.41 -15.01 6.77
N ALA A 39 36.93 -15.57 7.86
CA ALA A 39 36.17 -15.87 9.06
C ALA A 39 35.61 -14.59 9.71
N VAL A 40 36.42 -13.54 9.83
CA VAL A 40 35.98 -12.25 10.38
C VAL A 40 34.90 -11.60 9.51
N VAL A 41 35.08 -11.59 8.18
CA VAL A 41 34.07 -11.07 7.25
C VAL A 41 32.74 -11.83 7.37
N ARG A 42 32.80 -13.16 7.52
CA ARG A 42 31.60 -13.98 7.69
C ARG A 42 30.92 -13.74 9.04
N LEU A 43 31.70 -13.51 10.10
CA LEU A 43 31.18 -13.20 11.42
C LEU A 43 30.48 -11.82 11.42
N ALA A 44 31.05 -10.84 10.71
CA ALA A 44 30.39 -9.56 10.46
C ALA A 44 29.12 -9.71 9.59
N ALA A 45 29.16 -10.54 8.54
CA ALA A 45 27.99 -10.82 7.70
C ALA A 45 26.85 -11.47 8.50
N ASN A 46 27.16 -12.39 9.41
CA ASN A 46 26.16 -13.01 10.29
C ASN A 46 25.41 -11.98 11.15
N LEU A 47 26.09 -10.92 11.61
CA LEU A 47 25.43 -9.82 12.33
C LEU A 47 24.39 -9.14 11.43
N PHE A 48 24.74 -8.83 10.18
CA PHE A 48 23.82 -8.24 9.22
C PHE A 48 22.67 -9.18 8.83
N VAL A 49 22.89 -10.50 8.78
CA VAL A 49 21.84 -11.49 8.52
C VAL A 49 20.75 -11.41 9.58
N VAL A 50 21.13 -11.40 10.87
CA VAL A 50 20.17 -11.33 11.98
C VAL A 50 19.37 -10.02 11.94
N MET A 51 20.06 -8.89 11.74
CA MET A 51 19.42 -7.57 11.67
C MET A 51 18.48 -7.46 10.45
N SER A 52 18.92 -7.94 9.29
CA SER A 52 18.11 -7.92 8.06
C SER A 52 16.88 -8.80 8.18
N SER A 53 17.00 -9.98 8.79
CA SER A 53 15.87 -10.88 9.05
C SER A 53 14.80 -10.22 9.93
N LEU A 54 15.23 -9.56 11.02
CA LEU A 54 14.32 -8.85 11.91
C LEU A 54 13.63 -7.68 11.20
N VAL A 55 14.39 -6.83 10.51
CA VAL A 55 13.85 -5.67 9.80
C VAL A 55 12.89 -6.10 8.69
N LEU A 56 13.26 -7.12 7.91
CA LEU A 56 12.40 -7.66 6.86
C LEU A 56 11.08 -8.20 7.44
N GLY A 57 11.14 -8.95 8.56
CA GLY A 57 9.94 -9.44 9.24
C GLY A 57 9.04 -8.31 9.76
N LEU A 58 9.62 -7.25 10.33
CA LEU A 58 8.87 -6.07 10.77
C LEU A 58 8.26 -5.31 9.58
N MET A 59 8.97 -5.18 8.47
CA MET A 59 8.47 -4.53 7.26
C MET A 59 7.30 -5.32 6.65
N ILE A 60 7.39 -6.65 6.57
CA ILE A 60 6.27 -7.50 6.12
C ILE A 60 5.05 -7.29 7.02
N ASN A 61 5.25 -7.28 8.34
CA ASN A 61 4.16 -7.08 9.29
C ASN A 61 3.54 -5.67 9.15
N SER A 62 4.38 -4.64 9.00
CA SER A 62 3.93 -3.27 8.78
C SER A 62 3.09 -3.14 7.51
N ALA A 63 3.60 -3.62 6.37
CA ALA A 63 2.89 -3.58 5.10
C ALA A 63 1.56 -4.35 5.17
N LYS A 64 1.54 -5.52 5.82
CA LYS A 64 0.30 -6.28 6.07
C LYS A 64 -0.71 -5.48 6.89
N ASN A 65 -0.28 -4.86 7.99
CA ASN A 65 -1.17 -4.10 8.86
C ASN A 65 -1.72 -2.86 8.15
N THR A 66 -0.90 -2.17 7.36
CA THR A 66 -1.31 -1.04 6.51
C THR A 66 -2.39 -1.49 5.51
N PHE A 67 -2.15 -2.59 4.79
CA PHE A 67 -3.09 -3.16 3.84
C PHE A 67 -4.43 -3.55 4.51
N GLU A 68 -4.38 -4.24 5.66
CA GLU A 68 -5.58 -4.65 6.41
C GLU A 68 -6.35 -3.45 6.95
N SER A 69 -5.66 -2.42 7.45
CA SER A 69 -6.26 -1.17 7.92
C SER A 69 -7.01 -0.46 6.81
N ILE A 70 -6.37 -0.27 5.65
CA ILE A 70 -6.97 0.44 4.52
C ILE A 70 -8.13 -0.36 3.92
N ASN A 71 -7.99 -1.69 3.80
CA ASN A 71 -9.09 -2.55 3.40
C ASN A 71 -10.30 -2.45 4.36
N GLY A 72 -10.03 -2.38 5.67
CA GLY A 72 -11.05 -2.15 6.69
C GLY A 72 -11.72 -0.78 6.54
N ASN A 73 -10.94 0.28 6.34
CA ASN A 73 -11.44 1.65 6.16
C ASN A 73 -12.31 1.77 4.89
N VAL A 74 -11.96 1.09 3.80
CA VAL A 74 -12.81 1.03 2.59
C VAL A 74 -14.15 0.34 2.87
N HIS A 75 -14.17 -0.73 3.67
CA HIS A 75 -15.42 -1.38 4.08
C HIS A 75 -16.28 -0.48 4.96
N THR A 76 -15.67 0.20 5.94
CA THR A 76 -16.34 1.17 6.80
C THR A 76 -16.92 2.32 5.97
N PHE A 77 -16.12 2.89 5.07
CA PHE A 77 -16.54 3.96 4.18
C PHE A 77 -17.72 3.57 3.28
N ALA A 78 -17.68 2.38 2.66
CA ALA A 78 -18.80 1.85 1.89
C ALA A 78 -20.07 1.67 2.75
N THR A 79 -19.92 1.20 3.99
CA THR A 79 -21.03 1.04 4.93
C THR A 79 -21.62 2.40 5.32
N ASP A 80 -20.77 3.39 5.58
CA ASP A 80 -21.21 4.73 5.97
C ASP A 80 -21.98 5.44 4.85
N LEU A 81 -21.60 5.21 3.59
CA LEU A 81 -22.34 5.69 2.41
C LEU A 81 -23.75 5.06 2.33
N ILE A 82 -23.88 3.75 2.55
CA ILE A 82 -25.18 3.06 2.57
C ILE A 82 -26.05 3.59 3.71
N LEU A 83 -25.48 3.75 4.90
CA LEU A 83 -26.20 4.29 6.05
C LEU A 83 -26.68 5.72 5.79
N LEU A 84 -25.85 6.57 5.17
CA LEU A 84 -26.24 7.92 4.78
C LEU A 84 -27.45 7.88 3.82
N ASP A 85 -27.38 7.09 2.74
CA ASP A 85 -28.51 6.95 1.81
C ASP A 85 -29.78 6.46 2.51
N ARG A 86 -29.67 5.47 3.42
CA ARG A 86 -30.80 4.97 4.20
C ARG A 86 -31.41 6.04 5.10
N THR A 87 -30.59 6.89 5.74
CA THR A 87 -31.09 8.00 6.55
C THR A 87 -31.77 9.06 5.68
N LEU A 88 -31.23 9.38 4.51
CA LEU A 88 -31.88 10.27 3.55
C LEU A 88 -33.25 9.72 3.11
N ARG A 89 -33.32 8.44 2.71
CA ARG A 89 -34.61 7.78 2.39
C ARG A 89 -35.62 7.84 3.54
N HIS A 90 -35.15 7.68 4.78
CA HIS A 90 -36.02 7.74 5.95
C HIS A 90 -36.55 9.16 6.23
N TYR A 91 -35.80 10.20 5.87
CA TYR A 91 -36.24 11.59 5.98
C TYR A 91 -37.42 11.87 5.04
N GLY A 92 -37.33 11.42 3.79
CA GLY A 92 -38.39 11.54 2.79
C GLY A 92 -37.95 12.23 1.48
N PRO A 93 -38.92 12.59 0.61
CA PRO A 93 -38.66 12.98 -0.78
C PRO A 93 -37.89 14.30 -0.93
N GLU A 94 -37.88 15.16 0.10
CA GLU A 94 -37.08 16.41 0.10
C GLU A 94 -35.57 16.13 -0.05
N THR A 95 -35.12 14.92 0.26
CA THR A 95 -33.71 14.52 0.15
C THR A 95 -33.35 13.84 -1.17
N ASP A 96 -34.28 13.68 -2.12
CA ASP A 96 -34.02 12.95 -3.36
C ASP A 96 -32.89 13.57 -4.19
N SER A 97 -32.76 14.90 -4.19
CA SER A 97 -31.64 15.60 -4.83
C SER A 97 -30.29 15.33 -4.16
N ALA A 98 -30.27 15.22 -2.82
CA ALA A 98 -29.09 14.83 -2.06
C ALA A 98 -28.70 13.38 -2.37
N ARG A 99 -29.69 12.48 -2.45
CA ARG A 99 -29.46 11.08 -2.83
C ARG A 99 -28.87 10.96 -4.23
N GLN A 100 -29.41 11.69 -5.22
CA GLN A 100 -28.83 11.71 -6.57
C GLN A 100 -27.38 12.19 -6.58
N SER A 101 -27.07 13.23 -5.81
CA SER A 101 -25.70 13.75 -5.67
C SER A 101 -24.77 12.73 -5.01
N LEU A 102 -25.26 12.03 -3.99
CA LEU A 102 -24.54 10.94 -3.31
C LEU A 102 -24.31 9.75 -4.25
N THR A 103 -25.30 9.30 -5.01
CA THR A 103 -25.15 8.22 -5.99
C THR A 103 -24.15 8.59 -7.08
N ALA A 104 -24.22 9.83 -7.60
CA ALA A 104 -23.24 10.33 -8.58
C ALA A 104 -21.82 10.36 -8.01
N TYR A 105 -21.67 10.71 -6.72
CA TYR A 105 -20.40 10.64 -6.01
C TYR A 105 -19.87 9.20 -5.95
N VAL A 106 -20.68 8.24 -5.48
CA VAL A 106 -20.27 6.84 -5.34
C VAL A 106 -19.95 6.22 -6.70
N GLN A 107 -20.75 6.49 -7.73
CA GLN A 107 -20.48 6.04 -9.09
C GLN A 107 -19.10 6.49 -9.55
N ARG A 108 -18.76 7.77 -9.35
CA ARG A 108 -17.46 8.32 -9.73
C ARG A 108 -16.30 7.67 -8.98
N VAL A 109 -16.48 7.38 -7.69
CA VAL A 109 -15.47 6.69 -6.88
C VAL A 109 -15.24 5.27 -7.39
N VAL A 110 -16.30 4.55 -7.75
CA VAL A 110 -16.24 3.19 -8.34
C VAL A 110 -15.59 3.21 -9.73
N ASP A 111 -15.94 4.18 -10.57
CA ASP A 111 -15.38 4.30 -11.92
C ASP A 111 -13.88 4.61 -11.85
N THR A 112 -13.48 5.51 -10.94
CA THR A 112 -12.07 5.88 -10.74
C THR A 112 -11.25 4.70 -10.23
N SER A 113 -11.78 3.94 -9.26
CA SER A 113 -11.08 2.76 -8.72
C SER A 113 -10.94 1.62 -9.74
N THR A 114 -11.80 1.59 -10.77
CA THR A 114 -11.76 0.55 -11.81
C THR A 114 -10.94 0.97 -13.04
N ALA A 115 -10.85 2.27 -13.34
CA ALA A 115 -10.24 2.77 -14.57
C ALA A 115 -8.73 3.04 -14.48
N ASP A 116 -8.20 3.48 -13.33
CA ASP A 116 -6.79 3.85 -13.19
C ASP A 116 -6.20 3.29 -11.88
N SER A 117 -5.39 2.24 -11.98
CA SER A 117 -4.64 1.63 -10.88
C SER A 117 -3.58 2.54 -10.23
N ASN A 118 -3.51 3.82 -10.63
CA ASN A 118 -2.58 4.82 -10.10
C ASN A 118 -3.30 6.03 -9.49
N THR A 119 -4.63 6.10 -9.58
CA THR A 119 -5.40 7.26 -9.08
C THR A 119 -6.47 6.75 -8.12
N THR A 120 -6.08 6.69 -6.86
CA THR A 120 -6.89 6.26 -5.73
C THR A 120 -8.08 7.17 -5.47
N VAL A 121 -8.88 6.82 -4.46
CA VAL A 121 -9.97 7.55 -3.78
C VAL A 121 -9.64 9.02 -3.39
N VAL A 122 -8.47 9.51 -3.81
CA VAL A 122 -7.85 10.83 -3.69
C VAL A 122 -8.65 11.96 -4.38
N PRO A 123 -8.49 13.22 -3.92
CA PRO A 123 -9.45 14.30 -4.10
C PRO A 123 -9.60 14.77 -5.54
N SER A 124 -10.57 14.19 -6.26
CA SER A 124 -11.14 14.91 -7.39
C SER A 124 -11.97 16.07 -6.84
N ARG A 125 -11.64 17.31 -7.25
CA ARG A 125 -12.40 18.52 -6.88
C ARG A 125 -13.90 18.35 -7.16
N LEU A 126 -14.24 17.59 -8.20
CA LEU A 126 -15.62 17.26 -8.55
C LEU A 126 -16.28 16.29 -7.56
N SER A 127 -15.54 15.30 -7.04
CA SER A 127 -16.05 14.39 -6.01
C SER A 127 -16.31 15.12 -4.70
N GLU A 128 -15.46 16.09 -4.37
CA GLU A 128 -15.65 16.97 -3.20
C GLU A 128 -16.86 17.88 -3.37
N LEU A 129 -17.05 18.46 -4.55
CA LEU A 129 -18.23 19.27 -4.88
C LEU A 129 -19.54 18.48 -4.69
N LEU A 130 -19.59 17.21 -5.09
CA LEU A 130 -20.78 16.38 -4.92
C LEU A 130 -21.11 16.10 -3.45
N LEU A 131 -20.11 15.82 -2.61
CA LEU A 131 -20.29 15.66 -1.17
C LEU A 131 -20.72 16.97 -0.49
N ASN A 132 -20.11 18.09 -0.87
CA ASN A 132 -20.49 19.41 -0.37
C ASN A 132 -21.93 19.75 -0.76
N GLN A 133 -22.34 19.41 -1.99
CA GLN A 133 -23.72 19.58 -2.44
C GLN A 133 -24.72 18.78 -1.59
N VAL A 134 -24.38 17.56 -1.17
CA VAL A 134 -25.20 16.80 -0.20
C VAL A 134 -25.33 17.56 1.12
N GLY A 135 -24.23 18.14 1.62
CA GLY A 135 -24.22 18.96 2.82
C GLY A 135 -25.07 20.23 2.71
N ASP A 136 -24.96 20.95 1.59
CA ASP A 136 -25.74 22.17 1.31
C ASP A 136 -27.24 21.87 1.24
N ILE A 137 -27.63 20.75 0.61
CA ILE A 137 -29.02 20.31 0.56
C ILE A 137 -29.52 19.97 1.96
N LEU A 138 -28.74 19.21 2.75
CA LEU A 138 -29.08 18.88 4.13
C LEU A 138 -29.25 20.12 5.01
N ALA A 139 -28.40 21.13 4.84
CA ALA A 139 -28.48 22.39 5.57
C ALA A 139 -29.69 23.24 5.16
N GLY A 140 -30.14 23.12 3.91
CA GLY A 140 -31.31 23.82 3.37
C GLY A 140 -32.66 23.18 3.68
N LEU A 141 -32.69 22.00 4.31
CA LEU A 141 -33.93 21.33 4.70
C LEU A 141 -34.67 22.12 5.80
N ALA A 142 -36.00 22.19 5.68
CA ALA A 142 -36.88 22.85 6.64
C ALA A 142 -37.75 21.79 7.37
N PRO A 143 -37.17 21.02 8.32
CA PRO A 143 -37.90 19.96 9.00
C PRO A 143 -39.08 20.54 9.79
N THR A 144 -40.25 19.93 9.61
CA THR A 144 -41.50 20.39 10.25
C THR A 144 -41.81 19.58 11.51
N ASP A 145 -41.40 18.32 11.56
CA ASP A 145 -41.68 17.39 12.66
C ASP A 145 -40.42 16.98 13.44
N ALA A 146 -40.59 16.62 14.72
CA ALA A 146 -39.49 16.13 15.57
C ALA A 146 -38.74 14.92 14.96
N LYS A 147 -39.43 14.06 14.21
CA LYS A 147 -38.81 12.93 13.49
C LYS A 147 -37.89 13.41 12.36
N GLN A 148 -38.31 14.42 11.59
CA GLN A 148 -37.49 15.00 10.52
C GLN A 148 -36.28 15.73 11.09
N ILE A 149 -36.43 16.45 12.21
CA ILE A 149 -35.29 17.08 12.91
C ILE A 149 -34.25 16.02 13.31
N ALA A 150 -34.68 14.92 13.93
CA ALA A 150 -33.80 13.83 14.31
C ALA A 150 -33.13 13.16 13.10
N ALA A 151 -33.87 12.96 12.00
CA ALA A 151 -33.34 12.37 10.77
C ALA A 151 -32.33 13.29 10.07
N GLN A 152 -32.56 14.60 10.02
CA GLN A 152 -31.61 15.58 9.48
C GLN A 152 -30.32 15.58 10.31
N GLN A 153 -30.43 15.60 11.64
CA GLN A 153 -29.26 15.54 12.53
C GLN A 153 -28.46 14.25 12.31
N ALA A 154 -29.13 13.10 12.22
CA ALA A 154 -28.50 11.82 11.92
C ALA A 154 -27.80 11.83 10.55
N ALA A 155 -28.45 12.37 9.51
CA ALA A 155 -27.87 12.48 8.17
C ALA A 155 -26.62 13.37 8.16
N THR A 156 -26.66 14.51 8.84
CA THR A 156 -25.51 15.43 8.96
C THR A 156 -24.33 14.78 9.69
N GLN A 157 -24.60 14.07 10.79
CA GLN A 157 -23.56 13.31 11.50
C GLN A 157 -22.96 12.21 10.63
N GLN A 158 -23.80 11.50 9.87
CA GLN A 158 -23.35 10.44 8.98
C GLN A 158 -22.53 10.99 7.81
N LEU A 159 -22.91 12.14 7.25
CA LEU A 159 -22.14 12.85 6.23
C LEU A 159 -20.75 13.26 6.76
N GLN A 160 -20.66 13.76 8.00
CA GLN A 160 -19.38 14.11 8.61
C GLN A 160 -18.45 12.90 8.71
N LYS A 161 -18.97 11.73 9.12
CA LYS A 161 -18.20 10.48 9.13
C LYS A 161 -17.70 10.08 7.75
N VAL A 162 -18.56 10.18 6.72
CA VAL A 162 -18.16 9.91 5.33
C VAL A 162 -17.01 10.83 4.91
N ILE A 163 -17.10 12.12 5.22
CA ILE A 163 -16.04 13.10 4.91
C ILE A 163 -14.75 12.77 5.66
N GLU A 164 -14.83 12.44 6.95
CA GLU A 164 -13.68 12.05 7.77
C GLU A 164 -12.99 10.78 7.23
N GLN A 165 -13.75 9.73 6.95
CA GLN A 165 -13.23 8.47 6.39
C GLN A 165 -12.57 8.68 5.03
N ARG A 166 -13.11 9.58 4.20
CA ARG A 166 -12.48 9.95 2.92
C ARG A 166 -11.09 10.56 3.15
N TRP A 167 -10.94 11.45 4.12
CA TRP A 167 -9.64 12.05 4.44
C TRP A 167 -8.66 11.03 5.01
N ILE A 168 -9.12 10.13 5.89
CA ILE A 168 -8.30 9.04 6.42
C ILE A 168 -7.79 8.15 5.28
N LEU A 169 -8.66 7.78 4.33
CA LEU A 169 -8.27 6.99 3.16
C LEU A 169 -7.26 7.74 2.28
N ALA A 170 -7.41 9.05 2.10
CA ALA A 170 -6.48 9.85 1.31
C ALA A 170 -5.10 9.97 1.98
N GLU A 171 -5.05 10.18 3.30
CA GLU A 171 -3.80 10.34 4.07
C GLU A 171 -3.05 9.01 4.23
N GLN A 172 -3.76 7.92 4.55
CA GLN A 172 -3.16 6.59 4.70
C GLN A 172 -2.71 5.95 3.38
N SER A 173 -3.07 6.56 2.24
CA SER A 173 -2.60 6.10 0.92
C SER A 173 -1.13 6.45 0.66
N GLU A 174 -0.52 7.35 1.44
CA GLU A 174 0.91 7.64 1.37
C GLU A 174 1.67 6.57 2.18
N GLY A 175 2.46 5.74 1.49
CA GLY A 175 3.11 4.54 2.06
C GLY A 175 3.77 4.77 3.43
N ALA A 176 3.61 3.79 4.33
CA ALA A 176 4.03 3.89 5.71
C ALA A 176 5.53 3.62 5.89
N ILE A 177 6.18 2.96 4.93
CA ILE A 177 7.56 2.50 5.05
C ILE A 177 8.53 3.57 4.52
N PRO A 178 9.42 4.14 5.36
CA PRO A 178 10.36 5.16 4.91
C PRO A 178 11.38 4.59 3.91
N ALA A 179 11.52 5.25 2.76
CA ALA A 179 12.49 4.86 1.73
C ALA A 179 13.95 4.67 2.23
N PRO A 180 14.47 5.46 3.20
CA PRO A 180 15.80 5.23 3.77
C PRO A 180 15.95 3.87 4.47
N LEU A 181 14.88 3.35 5.07
CA LEU A 181 14.91 2.05 5.75
C LEU A 181 15.07 0.90 4.72
N ILE A 182 14.37 1.00 3.59
CA ILE A 182 14.52 0.07 2.45
C ILE A 182 15.94 0.13 1.91
N ALA A 183 16.48 1.34 1.69
CA ALA A 183 17.83 1.53 1.18
C ALA A 183 18.89 0.91 2.13
N LEU A 184 18.72 1.09 3.44
CA LEU A 184 19.59 0.49 4.46
C LEU A 184 19.51 -1.04 4.45
N LEU A 185 18.30 -1.61 4.36
CA LEU A 185 18.11 -3.06 4.26
C LEU A 185 18.77 -3.63 3.00
N VAL A 186 18.57 -2.99 1.85
CA VAL A 186 19.21 -3.38 0.59
C VAL A 186 20.74 -3.30 0.72
N ALA A 187 21.28 -2.28 1.38
CA ALA A 187 22.71 -2.17 1.64
C ALA A 187 23.25 -3.31 2.55
N TRP A 188 22.51 -3.75 3.55
CA TRP A 188 22.91 -4.92 4.35
C TRP A 188 22.86 -6.21 3.55
N LEU A 189 21.82 -6.39 2.74
CA LEU A 189 21.67 -7.56 1.87
C LEU A 189 22.77 -7.62 0.80
N THR A 190 23.17 -6.49 0.22
CA THR A 190 24.28 -6.46 -0.75
C THR A 190 25.60 -6.85 -0.11
N LEU A 191 25.87 -6.42 1.13
CA LEU A 191 27.05 -6.85 1.89
C LEU A 191 27.04 -8.36 2.15
N ILE A 192 25.88 -8.91 2.51
CA ILE A 192 25.71 -10.36 2.71
C ILE A 192 25.97 -11.11 1.40
N PHE A 193 25.37 -10.68 0.29
CA PHE A 193 25.56 -11.30 -1.03
C PHE A 193 27.00 -11.18 -1.53
N ALA A 194 27.67 -10.05 -1.26
CA ALA A 194 29.08 -9.86 -1.55
C ALA A 194 29.96 -10.83 -0.75
N SER A 195 29.63 -11.10 0.53
CA SER A 195 30.37 -12.06 1.36
C SER A 195 30.38 -13.48 0.79
N PHE A 196 29.33 -13.89 0.07
CA PHE A 196 29.26 -15.22 -0.55
C PHE A 196 30.30 -15.41 -1.66
N GLY A 197 30.66 -14.34 -2.39
CA GLY A 197 31.65 -14.39 -3.45
C GLY A 197 33.10 -14.51 -2.96
N PHE A 198 33.37 -14.21 -1.69
CA PHE A 198 34.74 -14.10 -1.15
C PHE A 198 35.49 -15.45 -1.08
N ARG A 199 34.81 -16.60 -1.11
CA ARG A 199 35.45 -17.94 -1.08
C ARG A 199 34.74 -19.00 -1.94
N ALA A 200 33.80 -18.55 -2.77
CA ALA A 200 33.01 -19.44 -3.59
C ALA A 200 33.81 -19.93 -4.81
N PRO A 201 33.93 -21.26 -5.03
CA PRO A 201 34.45 -21.75 -6.31
C PRO A 201 33.52 -21.25 -7.45
N ARG A 202 34.09 -20.91 -8.61
CA ARG A 202 33.35 -20.43 -9.79
C ARG A 202 32.58 -21.56 -10.49
N ASN A 203 31.68 -22.20 -9.74
CA ASN A 203 30.82 -23.26 -10.24
C ASN A 203 29.48 -22.67 -10.65
N ALA A 204 28.91 -23.18 -11.75
CA ALA A 204 27.58 -22.78 -12.23
C ALA A 204 26.53 -22.85 -11.11
N THR A 205 26.60 -23.86 -10.22
CA THR A 205 25.72 -24.01 -9.07
C THR A 205 25.69 -22.79 -8.16
N ILE A 206 26.84 -22.19 -7.84
CA ILE A 206 26.89 -21.03 -6.93
C ILE A 206 26.32 -19.79 -7.61
N VAL A 207 26.61 -19.61 -8.90
CA VAL A 207 26.02 -18.53 -9.70
C VAL A 207 24.51 -18.65 -9.74
N PHE A 208 23.98 -19.84 -10.06
CA PHE A 208 22.54 -20.09 -10.07
C PHE A 208 21.90 -19.86 -8.70
N THR A 209 22.51 -20.35 -7.61
CA THR A 209 22.01 -20.11 -6.26
C THR A 209 21.96 -18.61 -5.95
N CYS A 210 23.01 -17.85 -6.24
CA CYS A 210 23.03 -16.41 -5.98
C CYS A 210 21.97 -15.65 -6.80
N LEU A 211 21.79 -16.02 -8.07
CA LEU A 211 20.75 -15.41 -8.91
C LEU A 211 19.35 -15.73 -8.39
N ILE A 212 19.06 -16.99 -8.08
CA ILE A 212 17.74 -17.40 -7.56
C ILE A 212 17.47 -16.77 -6.21
N SER A 213 18.43 -16.81 -5.28
CA SER A 213 18.29 -16.17 -3.97
C SER A 213 18.09 -14.66 -4.09
N GLY A 214 18.85 -13.99 -4.96
CA GLY A 214 18.69 -12.56 -5.23
C GLY A 214 17.31 -12.24 -5.79
N ALA A 215 16.81 -13.06 -6.73
CA ALA A 215 15.48 -12.90 -7.30
C ALA A 215 14.38 -13.07 -6.25
N LEU A 216 14.46 -14.10 -5.39
CA LEU A 216 13.48 -14.33 -4.32
C LEU A 216 13.47 -13.19 -3.29
N VAL A 217 14.64 -12.69 -2.89
CA VAL A 217 14.73 -11.57 -1.95
C VAL A 217 14.20 -10.28 -2.58
N ALA A 218 14.54 -10.01 -3.84
CA ALA A 218 14.01 -8.86 -4.56
C ALA A 218 12.49 -8.95 -4.73
N ALA A 219 11.95 -10.14 -5.04
CA ALA A 219 10.51 -10.38 -5.12
C ALA A 219 9.81 -10.17 -3.77
N ALA A 220 10.42 -10.61 -2.67
CA ALA A 220 9.88 -10.38 -1.33
C ALA A 220 9.83 -8.89 -0.98
N ILE A 221 10.91 -8.14 -1.23
CA ILE A 221 10.93 -6.68 -0.99
C ILE A 221 9.95 -5.96 -1.91
N TYR A 222 9.85 -6.38 -3.18
CA TYR A 222 8.85 -5.86 -4.11
C TYR A 222 7.44 -6.04 -3.56
N LEU A 223 7.07 -7.24 -3.08
CA LEU A 223 5.76 -7.49 -2.48
C LEU A 223 5.49 -6.64 -1.23
N ILE A 224 6.51 -6.38 -0.41
CA ILE A 224 6.37 -5.49 0.75
C ILE A 224 6.04 -4.07 0.30
N ILE A 225 6.74 -3.55 -0.70
CA ILE A 225 6.51 -2.21 -1.24
C ILE A 225 5.14 -2.13 -1.92
N ASP A 226 4.76 -3.18 -2.65
CA ASP A 226 3.46 -3.31 -3.30
C ASP A 226 2.32 -3.24 -2.29
N MET A 227 2.42 -4.00 -1.19
CA MET A 227 1.43 -3.98 -0.11
C MET A 227 1.39 -2.65 0.65
N ASP A 228 2.49 -1.89 0.69
CA ASP A 228 2.53 -0.53 1.26
C ASP A 228 1.83 0.50 0.35
N SER A 229 1.55 0.14 -0.91
CA SER A 229 0.80 0.95 -1.88
C SER A 229 -0.50 0.23 -2.28
N PRO A 230 -1.49 0.12 -1.37
CA PRO A 230 -2.59 -0.86 -1.43
C PRO A 230 -3.63 -0.65 -2.52
N PHE A 231 -3.45 0.37 -3.36
CA PHE A 231 -4.33 0.68 -4.46
C PHE A 231 -3.63 0.68 -5.82
N SER A 232 -2.30 0.51 -5.83
CA SER A 232 -1.50 0.21 -7.01
C SER A 232 -0.99 -1.23 -6.94
N GLY A 233 -0.39 -1.70 -8.02
CA GLY A 233 0.28 -3.01 -8.03
C GLY A 233 -0.65 -4.23 -8.17
N PRO A 234 -0.12 -5.46 -8.16
CA PRO A 234 -0.90 -6.70 -8.19
C PRO A 234 -1.77 -6.94 -6.93
N ILE A 235 -1.35 -6.50 -5.73
CA ILE A 235 -2.11 -6.72 -4.50
C ILE A 235 -2.90 -5.45 -4.14
N GLN A 236 -4.12 -5.35 -4.67
CA GLN A 236 -4.99 -4.19 -4.45
C GLN A 236 -6.13 -4.49 -3.48
N VAL A 237 -6.59 -3.45 -2.78
CA VAL A 237 -7.85 -3.47 -2.04
C VAL A 237 -9.00 -3.66 -3.03
N SER A 238 -9.90 -4.59 -2.71
CA SER A 238 -11.02 -4.91 -3.59
C SER A 238 -11.98 -3.72 -3.73
N PRO A 239 -12.43 -3.36 -4.96
CA PRO A 239 -13.48 -2.36 -5.16
C PRO A 239 -14.89 -2.88 -4.82
N ALA A 240 -15.04 -4.18 -4.50
CA ALA A 240 -16.33 -4.83 -4.28
C ALA A 240 -17.22 -4.16 -3.21
N PRO A 241 -16.71 -3.66 -2.06
CA PRO A 241 -17.55 -2.97 -1.08
C PRO A 241 -18.20 -1.71 -1.64
N LEU A 242 -17.47 -0.92 -2.43
CA LEU A 242 -17.97 0.30 -3.06
C LEU A 242 -18.95 0.00 -4.18
N GLN A 243 -18.71 -1.05 -4.96
CA GLN A 243 -19.66 -1.52 -5.97
C GLN A 243 -20.97 -2.01 -5.35
N ARG A 244 -20.90 -2.71 -4.21
CA ARG A 244 -22.09 -3.10 -3.44
C ARG A 244 -22.84 -1.90 -2.89
N ALA A 245 -22.12 -0.91 -2.35
CA ALA A 245 -22.74 0.33 -1.89
C ALA A 245 -23.47 1.03 -3.04
N LEU A 246 -22.83 1.18 -4.20
CA LEU A 246 -23.47 1.75 -5.39
C LEU A 246 -24.76 1.00 -5.77
N ALA A 247 -24.73 -0.33 -5.78
CA ALA A 247 -25.90 -1.14 -6.09
C ALA A 247 -27.06 -0.89 -5.10
N GLU A 248 -26.78 -0.82 -3.80
CA GLU A 248 -27.78 -0.50 -2.76
C GLU A 248 -28.33 0.92 -2.91
N LEU A 249 -27.50 1.90 -3.28
CA LEU A 249 -27.93 3.29 -3.50
C LEU A 249 -28.87 3.43 -4.70
N THR A 250 -28.72 2.58 -5.72
CA THR A 250 -29.52 2.61 -6.96
C THR A 250 -30.84 1.84 -6.88
N GLN A 251 -31.01 0.98 -5.87
CA GLN A 251 -32.29 0.30 -5.58
C GLN A 251 -33.32 1.26 -5.00
#